data_AF-A0A2W7JIA5-F1
#
_entry.id   AF-A0A2W7JIA5-F1
#
_cell.length_a   1.000
_cell.length_b   1.000
_cell.length_c   1.000
_cell.angle_alpha   90.00
_cell.angle_beta   90.00
_cell.angle_gamma   90.00
#
_symmetry.space_group_name_H-M   'P 1'
#
loop_
_entity.id
_entity.type
_entity.pdbx_description
1 polymer ?
#
loop_
_entity_poly.entity_id
_entity_poly.type
_entity_poly.pdbx_seq_one_letter_code
_entity_poly.pdbx_strand_id
1 'polypeptide(L)'
;MIPGSPSDPSAMYPSLSTFKPCDLPTLLNSLQPIAPLLDTLADVVFFIKDREARYAFVNQTLARRCGFKHREDLLGLTAEMVFPERFGPLYTEQDRRVLSSGREMADQLELHLYYGNQPIWCLTHKLALKDEQGHIVGLAGISRDLQSPQSNHPAFQKLAAVDAHIRSHFARPISLAELTAIAGYSVAQLERHCKRVFQLTPRQMINKARLDEGSRLLLHSDLPITEIALRCGYTDHSAFSRQFRALTGLSPSQYRDTQR
;
A
#
# COMPACT_ATOMS: atom_id res chain seq x y z
N MET A 1 -32.34 9.42 8.01
CA MET A 1 -31.94 8.08 8.48
C MET A 1 -30.86 7.58 7.53
N ILE A 2 -29.61 7.64 7.98
CA ILE A 2 -28.43 7.20 7.22
C ILE A 2 -28.21 5.71 7.56
N PRO A 3 -28.11 4.79 6.58
CA PRO A 3 -27.75 3.41 6.86
C PRO A 3 -26.28 3.36 7.34
N GLY A 4 -26.04 2.50 8.32
CA GLY A 4 -24.86 2.49 9.17
C GLY A 4 -23.52 2.31 8.44
N SER A 5 -22.50 2.85 9.09
CA SER A 5 -21.09 2.66 8.79
C SER A 5 -20.72 1.17 8.65
N PRO A 6 -19.71 0.81 7.84
CA PRO A 6 -19.35 -0.58 7.62
C PRO A 6 -18.87 -1.19 8.94
N SER A 7 -19.41 -2.37 9.21
CA SER A 7 -19.00 -3.32 10.24
C SER A 7 -17.48 -3.48 10.28
N ASP A 8 -16.95 -3.53 11.49
CA ASP A 8 -15.57 -3.88 11.82
C ASP A 8 -15.04 -5.05 10.94
N PRO A 9 -13.99 -4.83 10.12
CA PRO A 9 -13.40 -5.88 9.29
C PRO A 9 -12.95 -7.10 10.10
N SER A 10 -12.63 -6.90 11.38
CA SER A 10 -12.25 -7.94 12.35
C SER A 10 -13.34 -8.99 12.57
N ALA A 11 -14.62 -8.61 12.34
CA ALA A 11 -15.76 -9.49 12.53
C ALA A 11 -16.04 -10.39 11.30
N MET A 12 -15.51 -10.04 10.12
CA MET A 12 -15.85 -10.73 8.87
C MET A 12 -14.99 -11.98 8.60
N TYR A 13 -13.81 -12.06 9.23
CA TYR A 13 -12.86 -13.18 9.06
C TYR A 13 -12.20 -13.58 10.38
N PRO A 14 -12.93 -14.20 11.33
CA PRO A 14 -12.40 -14.60 12.63
C PRO A 14 -11.23 -15.61 12.56
N SER A 15 -11.07 -16.32 11.44
CA SER A 15 -9.90 -17.19 11.21
C SER A 15 -8.64 -16.39 10.82
N LEU A 16 -8.76 -15.21 10.20
CA LEU A 16 -7.60 -14.36 9.87
C LEU A 16 -7.07 -13.61 11.11
N SER A 17 -7.90 -13.40 12.13
CA SER A 17 -7.47 -12.86 13.43
C SER A 17 -6.87 -13.90 14.37
N THR A 18 -6.99 -15.19 14.05
CA THR A 18 -6.39 -16.32 14.80
C THR A 18 -5.34 -17.10 14.01
N PHE A 19 -5.23 -16.92 12.70
CA PHE A 19 -4.16 -17.48 11.89
C PHE A 19 -2.88 -16.70 12.15
N LYS A 20 -2.01 -17.31 12.95
CA LYS A 20 -0.64 -16.88 13.14
C LYS A 20 0.26 -17.75 12.24
N PRO A 21 0.58 -17.33 11.00
CA PRO A 21 1.59 -18.04 10.23
C PRO A 21 2.92 -17.84 10.94
N CYS A 22 3.38 -18.86 11.67
CA CYS A 22 4.61 -18.82 12.46
C CYS A 22 5.85 -18.58 11.57
N ASP A 23 5.77 -18.93 10.29
CA ASP A 23 6.82 -18.75 9.29
C ASP A 23 6.24 -18.64 7.87
N LEU A 24 7.09 -18.18 6.94
CA LEU A 24 6.71 -18.03 5.53
C LEU A 24 6.28 -19.36 4.88
N PRO A 25 6.99 -20.50 5.02
CA PRO A 25 6.56 -21.77 4.44
C PRO A 25 5.14 -22.19 4.83
N THR A 26 4.76 -22.04 6.10
CA THR A 26 3.43 -22.37 6.60
C THR A 26 2.36 -21.51 5.93
N LEU A 27 2.61 -20.20 5.80
CA LEU A 27 1.72 -19.30 5.06
C LEU A 27 1.56 -19.75 3.60
N LEU A 28 2.65 -20.05 2.91
CA LEU A 28 2.61 -20.46 1.50
C LEU A 28 1.78 -21.74 1.30
N ASN A 29 1.99 -22.74 2.15
CA ASN A 29 1.21 -23.98 2.13
C ASN A 29 -0.30 -23.72 2.35
N SER A 30 -0.65 -22.78 3.23
CA SER A 30 -2.04 -22.43 3.49
C SER A 30 -2.74 -21.74 2.31
N LEU A 31 -1.98 -21.09 1.42
CA LEU A 31 -2.51 -20.40 0.24
C LEU A 31 -2.66 -21.33 -0.96
N GLN A 32 -1.98 -22.47 -0.97
CA GLN A 32 -1.99 -23.40 -2.10
C GLN A 32 -3.40 -23.86 -2.51
N PRO A 33 -4.34 -24.18 -1.57
CA PRO A 33 -5.71 -24.55 -1.94
C PRO A 33 -6.50 -23.43 -2.63
N ILE A 34 -6.18 -22.16 -2.39
CA ILE A 34 -6.88 -21.01 -2.99
C ILE A 34 -6.09 -20.35 -4.13
N ALA A 35 -4.88 -20.82 -4.44
CA ALA A 35 -4.08 -20.31 -5.54
C ALA A 35 -4.84 -20.27 -6.89
N PRO A 36 -5.65 -21.29 -7.26
CA PRO A 36 -6.44 -21.24 -8.48
C PRO A 36 -7.44 -20.07 -8.51
N LEU A 37 -7.98 -19.65 -7.35
CA LEU A 37 -8.86 -18.49 -7.26
C LEU A 37 -8.08 -17.19 -7.50
N LEU A 38 -6.88 -17.06 -6.94
CA LEU A 38 -5.99 -15.91 -7.17
C LEU A 38 -5.55 -15.80 -8.64
N ASP A 39 -5.44 -16.94 -9.33
CA ASP A 39 -5.13 -17.01 -10.76
C ASP A 39 -6.28 -16.49 -11.65
N THR A 40 -7.52 -16.47 -11.15
CA THR A 40 -8.67 -15.91 -11.89
C THR A 40 -8.68 -14.38 -11.96
N LEU A 41 -7.90 -13.70 -11.10
CA LEU A 41 -7.85 -12.24 -11.04
C LEU A 41 -6.97 -11.70 -12.18
N ALA A 42 -7.57 -11.47 -13.36
CA ALA A 42 -6.85 -11.06 -14.56
C ALA A 42 -6.29 -9.62 -14.50
N ASP A 43 -6.92 -8.75 -13.72
CA ASP A 43 -6.55 -7.34 -13.52
C ASP A 43 -5.79 -7.10 -12.20
N VAL A 44 -5.48 -8.17 -11.46
CA VAL A 44 -4.73 -8.09 -10.21
C VAL A 44 -3.51 -8.99 -10.26
N VAL A 45 -2.36 -8.38 -10.06
CA VAL A 45 -1.13 -9.09 -9.70
C VAL A 45 -1.15 -9.33 -8.20
N PHE A 46 -0.91 -10.57 -7.78
CA PHE A 46 -0.75 -10.95 -6.37
C PHE A 46 0.61 -11.64 -6.20
N PHE A 47 1.33 -11.28 -5.14
CA PHE A 47 2.62 -11.89 -4.82
C PHE A 47 2.90 -11.92 -3.31
N ILE A 48 3.77 -12.84 -2.93
CA ILE A 48 4.46 -12.89 -1.65
C ILE A 48 5.95 -12.95 -1.92
N LYS A 49 6.74 -12.21 -1.13
CA LYS A 49 8.20 -12.24 -1.18
C LYS A 49 8.78 -12.59 0.17
N ASP A 50 9.98 -13.17 0.14
CA ASP A 50 10.78 -13.44 1.33
C ASP A 50 11.47 -12.16 1.88
N ARG A 51 12.31 -12.34 2.90
CA ARG A 51 13.04 -11.26 3.59
C ARG A 51 14.11 -10.62 2.71
N GLU A 52 14.51 -11.28 1.64
CA GLU A 52 15.47 -10.80 0.65
C GLU A 52 14.77 -10.16 -0.56
N ALA A 53 13.45 -9.92 -0.47
CA ALA A 53 12.60 -9.38 -1.54
C ALA A 53 12.52 -10.25 -2.80
N ARG A 54 12.71 -11.57 -2.65
CA ARG A 54 12.57 -12.56 -3.72
C ARG A 54 11.16 -13.14 -3.73
N TYR A 55 10.57 -13.36 -4.90
CA TYR A 55 9.25 -13.96 -5.03
C TYR A 55 9.22 -15.36 -4.42
N ALA A 56 8.31 -15.57 -3.48
CA ALA A 56 8.04 -16.85 -2.84
C ALA A 56 6.68 -17.42 -3.25
N PHE A 57 5.76 -16.56 -3.70
CA PHE A 57 4.51 -16.93 -4.35
C PHE A 57 4.08 -15.85 -5.32
N VAL A 58 3.48 -16.25 -6.45
CA VAL A 58 2.88 -15.33 -7.43
C VAL A 58 1.63 -15.96 -8.03
N ASN A 59 0.65 -15.13 -8.41
CA ASN A 59 -0.45 -15.60 -9.24
C ASN A 59 -0.06 -15.68 -10.72
N GLN A 60 -0.82 -16.44 -11.51
CA GLN A 60 -0.57 -16.63 -12.95
C GLN A 60 -0.64 -15.32 -13.74
N THR A 61 -1.37 -14.32 -13.25
CA THR A 61 -1.42 -12.98 -13.87
C THR A 61 -0.05 -12.30 -13.87
N LEU A 62 0.70 -12.34 -12.76
CA LEU A 62 2.06 -11.80 -12.72
C LEU A 62 3.00 -12.54 -13.67
N ALA A 63 3.01 -13.87 -13.61
CA ALA A 63 3.88 -14.69 -14.47
C ALA A 63 3.67 -14.38 -15.96
N ARG A 64 2.41 -14.38 -16.42
CA ARG A 64 2.05 -14.06 -17.81
C ARG A 64 2.51 -12.67 -18.22
N ARG A 65 2.30 -11.65 -17.38
CA ARG A 65 2.70 -10.27 -17.68
C ARG A 65 4.21 -10.11 -17.76
N CYS A 66 4.96 -10.82 -16.93
CA CYS A 66 6.41 -10.82 -16.98
C CYS A 66 7.01 -11.70 -18.10
N GLY A 67 6.17 -12.33 -18.93
CA GLY A 67 6.62 -13.13 -20.08
C GLY A 67 6.98 -14.57 -19.74
N PHE A 68 6.67 -15.04 -18.53
CA PHE A 68 6.95 -16.41 -18.10
C PHE A 68 5.77 -17.34 -18.39
N LYS A 69 6.08 -18.60 -18.73
CA LYS A 69 5.06 -19.63 -18.98
C LYS A 69 4.55 -20.23 -17.68
N HIS A 70 5.45 -20.45 -16.74
CA HIS A 70 5.17 -21.07 -15.46
C HIS A 70 5.45 -20.07 -14.33
N ARG A 71 4.65 -20.11 -13.26
CA ARG A 71 4.83 -19.19 -12.11
C ARG A 71 6.10 -19.52 -11.33
N GLU A 72 6.49 -20.80 -11.37
CA GLU A 72 7.67 -21.36 -10.72
C GLU A 72 8.95 -20.70 -11.23
N ASP A 73 8.95 -20.25 -12.49
CA ASP A 73 10.08 -19.56 -13.11
C ASP A 73 10.38 -18.19 -12.47
N LEU A 74 9.42 -17.59 -11.75
CA LEU A 74 9.63 -16.33 -11.04
C LEU A 74 10.17 -16.54 -9.63
N LEU A 75 10.05 -17.74 -9.07
CA LEU A 75 10.36 -17.98 -7.67
C LEU A 75 11.86 -17.82 -7.42
N GLY A 76 12.20 -17.16 -6.30
CA GLY A 76 13.57 -16.79 -5.97
C GLY A 76 14.09 -15.55 -6.68
N LEU A 77 13.35 -14.98 -7.65
CA LEU A 77 13.75 -13.76 -8.34
C LEU A 77 13.28 -12.49 -7.60
N THR A 78 14.04 -11.40 -7.70
CA THR A 78 13.61 -10.07 -7.26
C THR A 78 12.87 -9.34 -8.39
N ALA A 79 12.20 -8.23 -8.08
CA ALA A 79 11.55 -7.43 -9.13
C ALA A 79 12.57 -6.84 -10.12
N GLU A 80 13.79 -6.55 -9.66
CA GLU A 80 14.90 -6.08 -10.49
C GLU A 80 15.29 -7.06 -11.61
N MET A 81 15.21 -8.36 -11.35
CA MET A 81 15.53 -9.39 -12.35
C MET A 81 14.35 -9.71 -13.28
N VAL A 82 13.14 -9.26 -12.94
CA VAL A 82 11.89 -9.62 -13.63
C VAL A 82 11.33 -8.48 -14.45
N PHE A 83 11.47 -7.24 -13.98
CA PHE A 83 10.95 -6.04 -14.63
C PHE A 83 12.04 -5.31 -15.40
N PRO A 84 11.68 -4.45 -16.39
CA PRO A 84 12.65 -3.66 -17.13
C PRO A 84 13.58 -2.85 -16.22
N GLU A 85 14.83 -2.64 -16.67
CA GLU A 85 15.93 -2.01 -15.91
C GLU A 85 15.54 -0.67 -15.26
N ARG A 86 14.68 0.12 -15.91
CA ARG A 86 14.20 1.41 -15.37
C ARG A 86 13.29 1.27 -14.15
N PHE A 87 12.57 0.16 -14.01
CA PHE A 87 11.49 0.00 -13.03
C PHE A 87 11.80 -1.07 -11.97
N GLY A 88 12.43 -2.17 -12.35
CA GLY A 88 12.73 -3.28 -11.45
C GLY A 88 13.51 -2.90 -10.19
N PRO A 89 14.59 -2.11 -10.27
CA PRO A 89 15.31 -1.61 -9.10
C PRO A 89 14.43 -0.77 -8.17
N LEU A 90 13.54 0.07 -8.73
CA LEU A 90 12.62 0.90 -7.94
C LEU A 90 11.66 0.05 -7.12
N TYR A 91 11.08 -1.00 -7.73
CA TYR A 91 10.17 -1.91 -7.03
C TYR A 91 10.88 -2.72 -5.95
N THR A 92 12.11 -3.18 -6.23
CA THR A 92 12.92 -3.91 -5.25
C THR A 92 13.29 -3.02 -4.07
N GLU A 93 13.64 -1.76 -4.32
CA GLU A 93 13.92 -0.79 -3.25
C GLU A 93 12.68 -0.49 -2.39
N GLN A 94 11.51 -0.36 -3.00
CA GLN A 94 10.26 -0.25 -2.24
C GLN A 94 9.99 -1.49 -1.37
N ASP A 95 10.20 -2.69 -1.92
CA ASP A 95 10.04 -3.93 -1.17
C ASP A 95 10.99 -3.96 0.04
N ARG A 96 12.26 -3.58 -0.16
CA ARG A 96 13.24 -3.44 0.93
C ARG A 96 12.82 -2.40 1.96
N ARG A 97 12.16 -1.31 1.57
CA ARG A 97 11.60 -0.34 2.51
C ARG A 97 10.47 -0.92 3.34
N VAL A 98 9.55 -1.67 2.73
CA VAL A 98 8.49 -2.40 3.46
C VAL A 98 9.12 -3.39 4.45
N LEU A 99 10.09 -4.18 4.00
CA LEU A 99 10.78 -5.20 4.80
C LEU A 99 11.66 -4.64 5.92
N SER A 100 12.30 -3.49 5.72
CA SER A 100 13.17 -2.88 6.75
C SER A 100 12.38 -2.04 7.75
N SER A 101 11.32 -1.37 7.31
CA SER A 101 10.56 -0.47 8.16
C SER A 101 9.35 -1.11 8.83
N GLY A 102 8.92 -2.28 8.36
CA GLY A 102 7.65 -2.91 8.76
C GLY A 102 6.40 -2.12 8.36
N ARG A 103 6.56 -1.06 7.53
CA ARG A 103 5.47 -0.19 7.07
C ARG A 103 4.61 -0.91 6.03
N GLU A 104 3.30 -0.76 6.16
CA GLU A 104 2.38 -0.94 5.05
C GLU A 104 2.60 0.18 4.02
N MET A 105 2.68 -0.19 2.75
CA MET A 105 2.68 0.73 1.62
C MET A 105 1.32 0.61 0.94
N ALA A 106 0.38 1.44 1.35
CA ALA A 106 -0.99 1.38 0.87
C ALA A 106 -1.28 2.38 -0.27
N ASP A 107 -2.03 1.88 -1.26
CA ASP A 107 -2.62 2.62 -2.36
C ASP A 107 -1.62 3.50 -3.12
N GLN A 108 -0.44 2.96 -3.38
CA GLN A 108 0.58 3.64 -4.16
C GLN A 108 0.24 3.56 -5.64
N LEU A 109 0.15 4.70 -6.31
CA LEU A 109 -0.08 4.75 -7.74
C LEU A 109 1.24 4.52 -8.49
N GLU A 110 1.34 3.41 -9.21
CA GLU A 110 2.58 2.94 -9.84
C GLU A 110 2.38 2.67 -11.33
N LEU A 111 3.36 3.01 -12.14
CA LEU A 111 3.36 2.72 -13.56
C LEU A 111 4.13 1.44 -13.83
N HIS A 112 3.43 0.32 -14.00
CA HIS A 112 4.05 -0.96 -14.29
C HIS A 112 4.29 -1.10 -15.79
N LEU A 113 5.55 -1.34 -16.16
CA LEU A 113 5.91 -1.75 -17.51
C LEU A 113 6.25 -3.25 -17.48
N TYR A 114 5.39 -4.03 -18.10
CA TYR A 114 5.55 -5.47 -18.25
C TYR A 114 6.18 -5.79 -19.61
N TYR A 115 6.88 -6.92 -19.72
CA TYR A 115 7.66 -7.26 -20.92
C TYR A 115 6.77 -7.29 -22.17
N GLY A 116 7.13 -6.55 -23.21
CA GLY A 116 6.40 -6.49 -24.48
C GLY A 116 5.05 -5.77 -24.45
N ASN A 117 4.66 -5.14 -23.34
CA ASN A 117 3.32 -4.56 -23.17
C ASN A 117 3.34 -3.03 -23.02
N GLN A 118 2.19 -2.39 -23.27
CA GLN A 118 1.97 -0.97 -22.95
C GLN A 118 2.10 -0.74 -21.43
N PRO A 119 2.60 0.43 -20.98
CA PRO A 119 2.63 0.76 -19.56
C PRO A 119 1.21 0.79 -18.97
N ILE A 120 1.05 0.20 -17.78
CA ILE A 120 -0.23 0.07 -17.07
C ILE A 120 -0.11 0.80 -15.73
N TRP A 121 -1.05 1.69 -15.43
CA TRP A 121 -1.15 2.23 -14.08
C TRP A 121 -1.82 1.23 -13.16
N CYS A 122 -1.16 0.97 -12.05
CA CYS A 122 -1.62 0.10 -10.99
C CYS A 122 -1.79 0.89 -9.71
N LEU A 123 -2.80 0.52 -8.92
CA LEU A 123 -2.83 0.83 -7.50
C LEU A 123 -2.20 -0.36 -6.76
N THR A 124 -1.02 -0.12 -6.18
CA THR A 124 -0.23 -1.13 -5.49
C THR A 124 -0.38 -0.97 -3.98
N HIS A 125 -0.61 -2.10 -3.31
CA HIS A 125 -0.63 -2.23 -1.87
C HIS A 125 0.37 -3.31 -1.45
N LYS A 126 1.25 -3.01 -0.49
CA LYS A 126 2.21 -3.97 0.06
C LYS A 126 2.15 -3.96 1.58
N LEU A 127 2.13 -5.14 2.19
CA LEU A 127 2.17 -5.33 3.63
C LEU A 127 3.40 -6.13 4.05
N ALA A 128 4.03 -5.73 5.16
CA ALA A 128 5.03 -6.56 5.81
C ALA A 128 4.34 -7.73 6.52
N LEU A 129 4.84 -8.95 6.29
CA LEU A 129 4.37 -10.16 6.97
C LEU A 129 5.23 -10.39 8.21
N LYS A 130 4.60 -10.65 9.35
CA LYS A 130 5.26 -10.84 10.64
C LYS A 130 4.92 -12.21 11.23
N ASP A 131 5.88 -12.83 11.91
CA ASP A 131 5.65 -14.04 12.73
C ASP A 131 4.97 -13.71 14.07
N GLU A 132 4.75 -14.74 14.90
CA GLU A 132 4.13 -14.58 16.21
C GLU A 132 4.92 -13.70 17.18
N GLN A 133 6.23 -13.56 16.95
CA GLN A 133 7.14 -12.75 17.76
C GLN A 133 7.31 -11.33 17.18
N GLY A 134 6.59 -11.01 16.11
CA GLY A 134 6.64 -9.70 15.45
C GLY A 134 7.81 -9.52 14.50
N HIS A 135 8.62 -10.56 14.23
CA HIS A 135 9.72 -10.46 13.27
C HIS A 135 9.18 -10.51 11.84
N ILE A 136 9.77 -9.70 10.96
CA ILE A 136 9.41 -9.68 9.55
C ILE A 136 9.91 -10.97 8.88
N VAL A 137 8.98 -11.75 8.34
CA VAL A 137 9.24 -13.02 7.62
C VAL A 137 9.13 -12.87 6.10
N GLY A 138 8.60 -11.74 5.63
CA GLY A 138 8.44 -11.43 4.21
C GLY A 138 7.51 -10.25 3.99
N LEU A 139 6.95 -10.17 2.79
CA LEU A 139 5.89 -9.21 2.47
C LEU A 139 4.88 -9.86 1.52
N ALA A 140 3.64 -9.39 1.56
CA ALA A 140 2.64 -9.69 0.55
C ALA A 140 2.24 -8.40 -0.17
N GLY A 141 1.86 -8.51 -1.44
CA GLY A 141 1.43 -7.34 -2.18
C GLY A 141 0.45 -7.67 -3.30
N ILE A 142 -0.36 -6.67 -3.61
CA ILE A 142 -1.23 -6.67 -4.77
C ILE A 142 -0.99 -5.41 -5.61
N SER A 143 -1.09 -5.55 -6.92
CA SER A 143 -1.12 -4.43 -7.86
C SER A 143 -2.35 -4.59 -8.74
N ARG A 144 -3.33 -3.72 -8.58
CA ARG A 144 -4.58 -3.73 -9.35
C ARG A 144 -4.50 -2.73 -10.49
N ASP A 145 -4.84 -3.16 -11.69
CA ASP A 145 -4.93 -2.26 -12.83
C ASP A 145 -6.02 -1.21 -12.63
N LEU A 146 -5.70 0.03 -12.98
CA LEU A 146 -6.69 1.08 -13.08
C LEU A 146 -7.38 0.94 -14.44
N GLN A 147 -8.59 0.38 -14.43
CA GLN A 147 -9.42 0.21 -15.61
C GLN A 147 -9.69 1.57 -16.26
N SER A 148 -8.91 1.89 -17.29
CA SER A 148 -9.17 2.98 -18.22
C SER A 148 -8.76 2.50 -19.61
N PRO A 149 -9.57 2.70 -20.65
CA PRO A 149 -9.21 2.38 -22.03
C PRO A 149 -7.97 3.15 -22.54
N GLN A 150 -7.40 4.05 -21.71
CA GLN A 150 -6.15 4.75 -21.96
C GLN A 150 -5.31 4.77 -20.68
N SER A 151 -4.53 3.72 -20.43
CA SER A 151 -3.51 3.70 -19.37
C SER A 151 -2.44 4.79 -19.57
N ASN A 152 -2.34 5.40 -20.75
CA ASN A 152 -1.48 6.57 -21.00
C ASN A 152 -2.19 7.92 -20.84
N HIS A 153 -3.41 7.99 -20.27
CA HIS A 153 -4.07 9.28 -20.09
C HIS A 153 -3.21 10.20 -19.19
N PRO A 154 -2.90 11.44 -19.62
CA PRO A 154 -2.10 12.40 -18.84
C PRO A 154 -2.59 12.68 -17.41
N ALA A 155 -3.84 12.32 -17.11
CA ALA A 155 -4.43 12.49 -15.80
C ALA A 155 -3.72 11.62 -14.75
N PHE A 156 -3.32 10.41 -15.10
CA PHE A 156 -2.64 9.52 -14.15
C PHE A 156 -1.25 10.03 -13.78
N GLN A 157 -0.48 10.55 -14.75
CA GLN A 157 0.83 11.16 -14.47
C GLN A 157 0.69 12.38 -13.55
N LYS A 158 -0.29 13.24 -13.82
CA LYS A 158 -0.62 14.41 -12.98
C LYS A 158 -1.02 13.99 -11.56
N LEU A 159 -1.85 12.95 -11.44
CA LEU A 159 -2.28 12.42 -10.16
C LEU A 159 -1.14 11.72 -9.39
N ALA A 160 -0.24 11.03 -10.08
CA ALA A 160 0.95 10.43 -9.48
C ALA A 160 1.89 11.51 -8.92
N ALA A 161 2.05 12.63 -9.64
CA ALA A 161 2.80 13.78 -9.13
C ALA A 161 2.16 14.38 -7.88
N VAL A 162 0.83 14.49 -7.85
CA VAL A 162 0.08 14.93 -6.65
C VAL A 162 0.27 13.97 -5.47
N ASP A 163 0.14 12.66 -5.68
CA ASP A 163 0.33 11.65 -4.63
C ASP A 163 1.76 11.67 -4.08
N ALA A 164 2.76 11.68 -4.95
CA ALA A 164 4.17 11.78 -4.58
C ALA A 164 4.44 13.04 -3.75
N HIS A 165 3.89 14.18 -4.17
CA HIS A 165 4.03 15.44 -3.45
C HIS A 165 3.42 15.39 -2.05
N ILE A 166 2.22 14.82 -1.91
CA ILE A 166 1.57 14.63 -0.61
C ILE A 166 2.43 13.74 0.29
N ARG A 167 2.91 12.60 -0.21
CA ARG A 167 3.73 11.65 0.56
C ARG A 167 5.07 12.25 1.01
N SER A 168 5.66 13.16 0.24
CA SER A 168 6.90 13.82 0.61
C SER A 168 6.73 15.02 1.56
N HIS A 169 5.54 15.62 1.62
CA HIS A 169 5.33 16.89 2.33
C HIS A 169 4.20 16.89 3.36
N PHE A 170 3.59 15.74 3.66
CA PHE A 170 2.42 15.66 4.56
C PHE A 170 2.63 16.29 5.94
N ALA A 171 3.88 16.34 6.42
CA ALA A 171 4.26 16.89 7.72
C ALA A 171 4.08 18.42 7.83
N ARG A 172 3.89 19.13 6.72
CA ARG A 172 3.54 20.55 6.71
C ARG A 172 2.11 20.78 6.20
N PRO A 173 1.54 21.99 6.39
CA PRO A 173 0.34 22.37 5.66
C PRO A 173 0.55 22.28 4.14
N ILE A 174 -0.34 21.56 3.46
CA ILE A 174 -0.41 21.47 2.00
C ILE A 174 -1.73 22.13 1.58
N SER A 175 -1.66 23.13 0.70
CA SER A 175 -2.87 23.82 0.23
C SER A 175 -3.45 23.12 -1.00
N LEU A 176 -4.76 23.29 -1.22
CA LEU A 176 -5.38 22.84 -2.48
C LEU A 176 -4.80 23.57 -3.70
N ALA A 177 -4.46 24.85 -3.55
CA ALA A 177 -3.85 25.66 -4.62
C ALA A 177 -2.52 25.06 -5.10
N GLU A 178 -1.70 24.59 -4.17
CA GLU A 178 -0.44 23.90 -4.44
C GLU A 178 -0.66 22.61 -5.24
N LEU A 179 -1.62 21.78 -4.84
CA LEU A 179 -1.93 20.53 -5.55
C LEU A 179 -2.52 20.78 -6.94
N THR A 180 -3.36 21.82 -7.09
CA THR A 180 -3.90 22.23 -8.39
C THR A 180 -2.82 22.74 -9.34
N ALA A 181 -1.80 23.42 -8.82
CA ALA A 181 -0.66 23.88 -9.62
C ALA A 181 0.15 22.70 -10.17
N ILE A 182 0.36 21.66 -9.36
CA ILE A 182 1.05 20.42 -9.78
C ILE A 182 0.28 19.71 -10.89
N ALA A 183 -1.03 19.54 -10.73
CA ALA A 183 -1.85 18.81 -11.69
C ALA A 183 -2.25 19.64 -12.92
N GLY A 184 -2.19 20.97 -12.84
CA GLY A 184 -2.77 21.87 -13.84
C GLY A 184 -4.29 21.65 -13.98
N TYR A 185 -4.99 21.47 -12.86
CA TYR A 185 -6.43 21.24 -12.78
C TYR A 185 -7.10 22.27 -11.91
N SER A 186 -8.39 22.54 -12.13
CA SER A 186 -9.22 23.21 -11.12
C SER A 186 -9.39 22.31 -9.89
N VAL A 187 -9.79 22.91 -8.77
CA VAL A 187 -10.06 22.17 -7.51
C VAL A 187 -11.09 21.04 -7.75
N ALA A 188 -12.21 21.35 -8.41
CA ALA A 188 -13.26 20.37 -8.70
C ALA A 188 -12.78 19.23 -9.60
N GLN A 189 -11.92 19.53 -10.59
CA GLN A 189 -11.31 18.50 -11.44
C GLN A 189 -10.39 17.61 -10.60
N LEU A 190 -9.51 18.20 -9.80
CA LEU A 190 -8.60 17.45 -8.94
C LEU A 190 -9.36 16.52 -7.98
N GLU A 191 -10.40 17.02 -7.30
CA GLU A 191 -11.23 16.21 -6.42
C GLU A 191 -11.90 15.04 -7.14
N ARG A 192 -12.48 15.30 -8.32
CA ARG A 192 -13.13 14.26 -9.14
C ARG A 192 -12.13 13.20 -9.60
N HIS A 193 -10.94 13.62 -10.03
CA HIS A 193 -9.90 12.72 -10.51
C HIS A 193 -9.31 11.89 -9.37
N CYS A 194 -8.99 12.50 -8.22
CA CYS A 194 -8.55 11.78 -7.02
C CYS A 194 -9.61 10.78 -6.54
N LYS A 195 -10.89 11.18 -6.50
CA LYS A 195 -11.99 10.28 -6.10
C LYS A 195 -12.15 9.11 -7.05
N ARG A 196 -12.00 9.32 -8.36
CA ARG A 196 -12.10 8.23 -9.33
C ARG A 196 -10.96 7.22 -9.19
N VAL A 197 -9.73 7.70 -8.98
CA VAL A 197 -8.53 6.85 -9.02
C VAL A 197 -8.19 6.26 -7.66
N PHE A 198 -8.13 7.10 -6.63
CA PHE A 198 -7.73 6.69 -5.27
C PHE A 198 -8.93 6.44 -4.35
N GLN A 199 -10.17 6.70 -4.79
CA GLN A 199 -11.36 6.69 -3.92
C GLN A 199 -11.30 7.70 -2.74
N LEU A 200 -10.33 8.60 -2.76
CA LEU A 200 -10.06 9.61 -1.75
C LEU A 200 -10.08 11.02 -2.35
N THR A 201 -10.47 12.03 -1.55
CA THR A 201 -10.23 13.44 -1.91
C THR A 201 -8.76 13.80 -1.62
N PRO A 202 -8.19 14.87 -2.20
CA PRO A 202 -6.84 15.32 -1.87
C PRO A 202 -6.61 15.52 -0.37
N ARG A 203 -7.62 16.07 0.33
CA ARG A 203 -7.57 16.22 1.80
C ARG A 203 -7.54 14.88 2.53
N GLN A 204 -8.30 13.89 2.05
CA GLN A 204 -8.27 12.55 2.62
C GLN A 204 -6.92 11.86 2.36
N MET A 205 -6.31 12.05 1.18
CA MET A 205 -4.97 11.55 0.88
C MET A 205 -3.91 12.13 1.83
N ILE A 206 -3.96 13.44 2.12
CA ILE A 206 -3.06 14.08 3.10
C ILE A 206 -3.26 13.45 4.48
N ASN A 207 -4.51 13.35 4.95
CA ASN A 207 -4.80 12.75 6.25
C ASN A 207 -4.33 11.29 6.34
N LYS A 208 -4.52 10.51 5.26
CA LYS A 208 -4.03 9.14 5.18
C LYS A 208 -2.51 9.09 5.33
N ALA A 209 -1.77 9.88 4.56
CA ALA A 209 -0.31 9.93 4.64
C ALA A 209 0.19 10.29 6.06
N ARG A 210 -0.46 11.25 6.73
CA ARG A 210 -0.14 11.63 8.11
C ARG A 210 -0.38 10.50 9.10
N LEU A 211 -1.47 9.76 8.93
CA LEU A 211 -1.81 8.63 9.80
C LEU A 211 -0.93 7.42 9.56
N ASP A 212 -0.60 7.12 8.31
CA ASP A 212 0.33 6.04 7.97
C ASP A 212 1.69 6.27 8.68
N GLU A 213 2.20 7.51 8.67
CA GLU A 213 3.41 7.86 9.44
C GLU A 213 3.18 7.83 10.95
N GLY A 214 2.01 8.26 11.43
CA GLY A 214 1.67 8.23 12.86
C GLY A 214 1.65 6.82 13.41
N SER A 215 0.94 5.89 12.75
CA SER A 215 0.88 4.47 13.09
C SER A 215 2.29 3.88 13.16
N ARG A 216 3.13 4.20 12.17
CA ARG A 216 4.51 3.73 12.17
C ARG A 216 5.31 4.23 13.37
N LEU A 217 5.26 5.53 13.65
CA LEU A 217 5.99 6.11 14.79
C LEU A 217 5.51 5.53 16.11
N LEU A 218 4.22 5.20 16.23
CA LEU A 218 3.68 4.54 17.42
C LEU A 218 4.27 3.15 17.65
N LEU A 219 4.44 2.36 16.60
CA LEU A 219 4.96 0.99 16.69
C LEU A 219 6.48 0.96 16.86
N HIS A 220 7.18 1.80 16.11
CA HIS A 220 8.64 1.68 15.93
C HIS A 220 9.44 2.78 16.65
N SER A 221 8.82 3.55 17.55
CA SER A 221 9.54 4.53 18.36
C SER A 221 8.90 4.74 19.72
N ASP A 222 9.71 5.14 20.70
CA ASP A 222 9.26 5.54 22.04
C ASP A 222 8.92 7.03 22.14
N LEU A 223 8.73 7.70 21.00
CA LEU A 223 8.43 9.13 20.99
C LEU A 223 7.10 9.42 21.72
N PRO A 224 7.02 10.50 22.50
CA PRO A 224 5.77 10.95 23.08
C PRO A 224 4.70 11.17 22.00
N ILE A 225 3.42 10.87 22.30
CA ILE A 225 2.30 11.06 21.35
C ILE A 225 2.24 12.50 20.84
N THR A 226 2.63 13.47 21.67
CA THR A 226 2.74 14.88 21.32
C THR A 226 3.77 15.13 20.22
N GLU A 227 4.96 14.54 20.33
CA GLU A 227 6.02 14.63 19.33
C GLU A 227 5.62 13.93 18.03
N ILE A 228 4.97 12.76 18.12
CA ILE A 228 4.44 12.05 16.95
C ILE A 228 3.43 12.91 16.20
N ALA A 229 2.50 13.54 16.92
CA ALA A 229 1.51 14.43 16.31
C ALA A 229 2.16 15.59 15.54
N LEU A 230 3.19 16.22 16.12
CA LEU A 230 3.95 17.30 15.47
C LEU A 230 4.64 16.82 14.19
N ARG A 231 5.30 15.65 14.23
CA ARG A 231 5.97 15.05 13.04
C ARG A 231 4.99 14.66 11.94
N CYS A 232 3.76 14.31 12.31
CA CYS A 232 2.68 14.05 11.39
C CYS A 232 1.99 15.33 10.87
N GLY A 233 2.48 16.53 11.23
CA GLY A 233 1.95 17.80 10.75
C GLY A 233 0.65 18.25 11.41
N TYR A 234 0.38 17.76 12.62
CA TYR A 234 -0.68 18.28 13.48
C TYR A 234 -0.14 19.38 14.39
N THR A 235 -0.94 20.42 14.61
CA THR A 235 -0.60 21.53 15.51
C THR A 235 -0.71 21.15 16.98
N ASP A 236 -1.53 20.15 17.29
CA ASP A 236 -1.69 19.62 18.64
C ASP A 236 -2.01 18.11 18.63
N HIS A 237 -1.68 17.45 19.73
CA HIS A 237 -1.86 16.01 19.91
C HIS A 237 -3.32 15.58 20.00
N SER A 238 -4.24 16.48 20.37
CA SER A 238 -5.67 16.19 20.50
C SER A 238 -6.31 16.04 19.11
N ALA A 239 -5.90 16.86 18.14
CA ALA A 239 -6.31 16.73 16.75
C ALA A 239 -5.83 15.41 16.14
N PHE A 240 -4.56 15.06 16.34
CA PHE A 240 -4.02 13.77 15.92
C PHE A 240 -4.81 12.61 16.55
N SER A 241 -4.97 12.61 17.88
CA SER A 241 -5.62 11.51 18.60
C SER A 241 -7.07 11.30 18.17
N ARG A 242 -7.83 12.38 17.96
CA ARG A 242 -9.22 12.30 17.45
C ARG A 242 -9.26 11.70 16.06
N GLN A 243 -8.39 12.16 15.16
CA GLN A 243 -8.37 11.68 13.79
C GLN A 243 -7.87 10.23 13.69
N PHE A 244 -6.86 9.88 14.50
CA PHE A 244 -6.33 8.52 14.61
C PHE A 244 -7.41 7.55 15.08
N ARG A 245 -8.14 7.91 16.15
CA ARG A 245 -9.25 7.09 16.67
C ARG A 245 -10.41 6.97 15.70
N ALA A 246 -10.76 8.04 14.98
CA ALA A 246 -11.83 8.01 14.00
C ALA A 246 -11.56 7.02 12.85
N LEU A 247 -10.29 6.78 12.52
CA LEU A 247 -9.90 5.94 11.40
C LEU A 247 -9.42 4.53 11.78
N THR A 248 -8.82 4.38 12.96
CA THR A 248 -8.31 3.07 13.44
C THR A 248 -9.20 2.41 14.48
N GLY A 249 -10.18 3.12 15.04
CA GLY A 249 -10.99 2.67 16.18
C GLY A 249 -10.29 2.77 17.54
N LEU A 250 -8.96 2.91 17.57
CA LEU A 250 -8.14 2.95 18.78
C LEU A 250 -7.52 4.34 19.02
N SER A 251 -7.29 4.71 20.27
CA SER A 251 -6.44 5.88 20.55
C SER A 251 -4.96 5.57 20.23
N PRO A 252 -4.11 6.58 19.94
CA PRO A 252 -2.70 6.36 19.68
C PRO A 252 -1.97 5.53 20.75
N SER A 253 -2.25 5.79 22.04
CA SER A 253 -1.66 5.01 23.14
C SER A 253 -2.14 3.56 23.12
N GLN A 254 -3.45 3.32 22.98
CA GLN A 254 -4.00 1.96 22.90
C GLN A 254 -3.45 1.20 21.69
N TYR A 255 -3.28 1.89 20.55
CA TYR A 255 -2.71 1.30 19.35
C TYR A 255 -1.25 0.89 19.58
N ARG A 256 -0.45 1.74 20.25
CA ARG A 256 0.92 1.40 20.64
C ARG A 256 0.97 0.19 21.57
N ASP A 257 0.10 0.15 22.57
CA ASP A 257 0.15 -0.89 23.61
C ASP A 257 -0.36 -2.25 23.13
N THR A 258 -1.27 -2.27 22.14
CA THR A 258 -1.83 -3.53 21.61
C THR A 258 -1.05 -4.13 20.44
N GLN A 259 -0.21 -3.35 19.78
CA GLN A 259 0.48 -3.74 18.53
C GLN A 259 2.01 -3.78 18.65
N ARG A 260 2.55 -3.49 19.84
CA ARG A 260 3.95 -3.77 20.22
C ARG A 260 4.03 -5.10 20.95
#